data_AF-A0A392VIH3-F1
#
_entry.id   AF-A0A392VIH3-F1
#
_cell.length_a   1.000
_cell.length_b   1.000
_cell.length_c   1.000
_cell.angle_alpha   90.00
_cell.angle_beta   90.00
_cell.angle_gamma   90.00
#
_symmetry.space_group_name_H-M   'P 1'
#
loop_
_entity.id
_entity.type
_entity.pdbx_description
1 polymer ?
#
loop_
_entity_poly.entity_id
_entity_poly.type
_entity_poly.pdbx_seq_one_letter_code
_entity_poly.pdbx_strand_id
1 'polypeptide(L)' 'MLILPNPKESFVIYCDASKMGLGRVLMQNGQVVAYASRQLK' A
#
# COMPACT_ATOMS: atom_id res chain seq x y z
N MET A 1 -4.25 4.75 -10.99
CA MET A 1 -4.87 3.55 -11.58
C MET A 1 -4.53 2.37 -10.69
N LEU A 2 -5.54 1.66 -10.18
CA LEU A 2 -5.34 0.44 -9.39
C LEU A 2 -5.29 -0.76 -10.34
N ILE A 3 -4.38 -1.69 -10.10
CA ILE A 3 -4.28 -2.93 -10.87
C ILE A 3 -4.79 -4.12 -10.07
N LEU A 4 -5.21 -5.17 -10.77
CA LEU A 4 -5.50 -6.45 -10.14
C LEU A 4 -4.20 -7.07 -9.62
N PRO A 5 -4.18 -7.61 -8.39
CA PRO A 5 -2.99 -8.27 -7.86
C PRO A 5 -2.65 -9.53 -8.67
N ASN A 6 -1.37 -9.71 -8.98
CA ASN A 6 -0.85 -10.98 -9.46
C ASN A 6 -0.28 -11.79 -8.29
N PRO A 7 -0.93 -12.87 -7.83
CA PRO A 7 -0.46 -13.64 -6.68
C PRO A 7 0.88 -14.36 -6.90
N LYS A 8 1.35 -14.45 -8.15
CA LYS A 8 2.65 -15.07 -8.48
C LYS A 8 3.82 -14.09 -8.40
N GLU A 9 3.55 -12.80 -8.26
CA GLU A 9 4.58 -11.76 -8.21
C GLU A 9 4.78 -11.23 -6.80
N SER A 10 5.99 -10.76 -6.52
CA SER A 10 6.32 -10.14 -5.25
C SER A 10 5.57 -8.82 -5.08
N PHE A 11 5.10 -8.58 -3.86
CA PHE A 11 4.54 -7.30 -3.47
C PHE A 11 5.59 -6.46 -2.76
N VAL A 12 5.50 -5.14 -2.94
CA VAL A 12 6.23 -4.15 -2.14
C VAL A 12 5.22 -3.33 -1.37
N ILE A 13 5.45 -3.18 -0.07
CA ILE A 13 4.61 -2.33 0.79
C ILE A 13 5.41 -1.10 1.17
N TYR A 14 4.86 0.07 0.87
CA TYR A 14 5.36 1.35 1.36
C TYR A 14 4.49 1.82 2.51
N CYS A 15 5.12 2.19 3.62
CA CYS A 15 4.44 2.69 4.81
C CYS A 15 4.91 4.11 5.11
N ASP A 16 3.97 5.01 5.33
CA ASP A 16 4.17 6.36 5.89
C ASP A 16 3.51 6.37 7.26
N ALA A 17 4.23 6.83 8.28
CA ALA A 17 3.68 7.06 9.61
C ALA A 17 3.86 8.52 10.04
N SER A 18 2.79 9.08 10.61
CA SER A 18 2.78 10.37 11.30
C SER A 18 2.20 10.20 12.71
N LYS A 19 2.25 11.26 13.54
CA LYS A 19 1.61 11.25 14.87
C LYS A 19 0.09 11.04 14.82
N MET A 20 -0.55 11.36 13.70
CA MET A 20 -2.01 11.33 13.56
C MET A 20 -2.54 10.10 12.81
N GLY A 21 -1.66 9.38 12.11
CA GLY A 21 -2.11 8.36 11.17
C GLY A 21 -0.99 7.57 10.55
N LEU A 22 -1.36 6.39 10.05
CA LEU A 22 -0.50 5.48 9.30
C LEU A 22 -1.11 5.26 7.92
N GLY A 23 -0.36 5.58 6.88
CA GLY A 23 -0.67 5.28 5.48
C GLY A 23 0.16 4.10 4.98
N ARG A 24 -0.43 3.26 4.13
CA ARG A 24 0.22 2.14 3.47
C ARG A 24 -0.22 2.06 2.01
N VAL A 25 0.72 1.73 1.14
CA VAL A 25 0.48 1.47 -0.29
C VAL A 25 1.09 0.12 -0.64
N LEU A 26 0.28 -0.74 -1.27
CA LEU A 26 0.71 -2.02 -1.81
C LEU A 26 0.98 -1.86 -3.31
N MET A 27 2.16 -2.26 -3.77
CA MET A 27 2.58 -2.13 -5.17
C MET A 27 3.13 -3.44 -5.74
N GLN A 28 2.98 -3.61 -7.06
CA GLN A 28 3.63 -4.63 -7.87
C GLN A 28 4.15 -3.99 -9.17
N ASN A 29 5.39 -4.27 -9.56
CA ASN A 29 6.02 -3.73 -10.77
C ASN A 29 5.86 -2.21 -10.96
N GLY A 30 5.95 -1.44 -9.88
CA GLY A 30 5.80 0.02 -9.90
C GLY A 30 4.35 0.52 -10.02
N GLN A 31 3.36 -0.37 -10.04
CA GLN A 31 1.94 -0.04 -10.10
C GLN A 31 1.25 -0.29 -8.75
N VAL A 32 0.22 0.50 -8.45
CA VAL A 32 -0.51 0.39 -7.17
C VAL A 32 -1.59 -0.68 -7.26
N VAL A 33 -1.62 -1.56 -6.26
CA VAL A 33 -2.62 -2.62 -6.09
C VAL A 33 -3.68 -2.21 -5.08
N ALA A 34 -3.27 -1.62 -3.95
CA ALA A 34 -4.19 -1.25 -2.88
C ALA A 34 -3.63 -0.11 -2.01
N TYR A 35 -4.56 0.60 -1.37
CA TYR A 35 -4.27 1.58 -0.34
C TYR A 35 -4.89 1.11 0.98
N ALA A 36 -4.16 1.32 2.08
CA ALA A 36 -4.71 1.18 3.41
C ALA A 36 -4.28 2.38 4.24
N SER A 37 -5.21 2.96 4.98
CA SER A 37 -4.92 4.04 5.92
C SER A 37 -5.65 3.78 7.22
N ARG A 38 -5.02 4.14 8.34
CA ARG A 38 -5.61 4.06 9.66
C ARG A 38 -5.20 5.28 10.48
N GLN A 39 -6.20 5.99 11.02
CA GLN A 39 -5.96 7.05 12.00
C GLN A 39 -5.39 6.44 13.29
N LEU A 40 -4.36 7.06 13.84
CA LEU A 40 -3.82 6.71 15.15
C LEU A 40 -4.63 7.50 16.20
N LYS A 41 -5.30 6.78 17.09
CA LYS A 41 -6.15 7.31 18.16
C LYS A 41 -5.64 6.79 19.49
#